data_AF-A0A2J7VEA5-F1
#
_entry.id   AF-A0A2J7VEA5-F1
#
_cell.length_a   1.000
_cell.length_b   1.000
_cell.length_c   1.000
_cell.angle_alpha   90.00
_cell.angle_beta   90.00
_cell.angle_gamma   90.00
#
_symmetry.space_group_name_H-M   'P 1'
#
loop_
_entity.id
_entity.type
_entity.pdbx_description
1 polymer ?
#
loop_
_entity_poly.entity_id
_entity_poly.type
_entity_poly.pdbx_seq_one_letter_code
_entity_poly.pdbx_strand_id
1 'polypeptide(L)'
;MGWWTQHAVRLLPGLRAEIEREFERLSLVARQIRALETLQQHQVRSGAQPAIALLARLAGIGTGSAWTLVKELFGWRRFHNRRELAGCLGLAPTPYASGTSDVELPGGHPNSSTFGQLNSPTPAAR
;
A
#
# COMPACT_ATOMS: atom_id res chain seq x y z
N MET A 1 29.27 0.02 -27.30
CA MET A 1 29.17 -1.20 -28.14
C MET A 1 30.50 -1.91 -28.37
N GLY A 2 31.66 -1.23 -28.37
CA GLY A 2 32.94 -1.86 -28.71
C GLY A 2 33.43 -3.02 -27.82
N TRP A 3 33.01 -3.06 -26.55
CA TRP A 3 33.38 -4.16 -25.64
C TRP A 3 32.79 -5.51 -26.08
N TRP A 4 31.51 -5.54 -26.46
CA TRP A 4 30.85 -6.77 -26.88
C TRP A 4 31.46 -7.34 -28.17
N THR A 5 31.72 -6.48 -29.15
CA THR A 5 32.33 -6.89 -30.44
C THR A 5 33.73 -7.46 -30.27
N GLN A 6 34.51 -6.98 -29.29
CA GLN A 6 35.85 -7.48 -29.01
C GLN A 6 35.84 -8.85 -28.29
N HIS A 7 34.83 -9.12 -27.46
CA HIS A 7 34.79 -10.32 -26.62
C HIS A 7 33.94 -11.45 -27.23
N ALA A 8 32.92 -11.12 -28.03
CA ALA A 8 32.05 -12.11 -28.66
C ALA A 8 32.78 -13.04 -29.65
N VAL A 9 33.91 -12.59 -30.22
CA VAL A 9 34.77 -13.40 -31.10
C VAL A 9 35.43 -14.58 -30.36
N ARG A 10 35.54 -14.51 -29.03
CA ARG A 10 36.11 -15.58 -28.19
C ARG A 10 35.07 -16.62 -27.76
N LEU A 11 33.79 -16.42 -28.08
CA LEU A 11 32.71 -17.33 -27.73
C LEU A 11 32.51 -18.38 -28.83
N LEU A 12 32.02 -19.56 -28.45
CA LEU A 12 31.54 -20.55 -29.41
C LEU A 12 30.44 -19.93 -30.28
N PRO A 13 30.43 -20.16 -31.61
CA PRO A 13 29.48 -19.53 -32.53
C PRO A 13 28.01 -19.74 -32.13
N GLY A 14 27.66 -20.92 -31.61
CA GLY A 14 26.32 -21.22 -31.12
C GLY A 14 25.91 -20.38 -29.91
N LEU A 15 26.79 -20.26 -28.91
CA LEU A 15 26.56 -19.46 -27.70
C LEU A 15 26.44 -17.97 -28.04
N ARG A 16 27.28 -17.47 -28.95
CA ARG A 16 27.17 -16.09 -29.44
C ARG A 16 25.79 -15.83 -30.06
N ALA A 17 25.35 -16.71 -30.95
CA ALA A 17 24.06 -16.58 -31.64
C ALA A 17 22.87 -16.65 -30.67
N GLU A 18 22.95 -17.47 -29.62
CA GLU A 18 21.94 -17.51 -28.56
C GLU A 18 21.86 -16.19 -27.80
N ILE A 19 23.00 -15.64 -27.35
CA ILE A 19 23.02 -14.38 -26.63
C ILE A 19 22.49 -13.23 -27.50
N GLU A 20 22.86 -13.20 -28.78
CA GLU A 20 22.36 -12.19 -29.73
C GLU A 20 20.83 -12.26 -29.88
N ARG A 21 20.25 -13.47 -30.03
CA ARG A 21 18.80 -13.65 -30.09
C ARG A 21 18.09 -13.23 -28.80
N GLU A 22 18.63 -13.59 -27.64
CA GLU A 22 18.03 -13.21 -26.36
C GLU A 22 18.14 -11.70 -26.11
N PHE A 23 19.25 -11.08 -26.51
CA PHE A 23 19.40 -9.64 -26.45
C PHE A 23 18.40 -8.92 -27.37
N GLU A 24 18.17 -9.43 -28.57
CA GLU A 24 17.14 -8.90 -29.47
C GLU A 24 15.73 -9.02 -28.88
N ARG A 25 15.39 -10.18 -28.30
CA ARG A 25 14.11 -10.42 -27.63
C ARG A 25 13.91 -9.46 -26.45
N LEU A 26 14.92 -9.32 -25.59
CA LEU A 26 14.90 -8.38 -24.47
C LEU A 26 14.75 -6.94 -24.97
N SER A 27 15.47 -6.56 -26.02
CA SER A 27 15.40 -5.23 -26.62
C SER A 27 14.00 -4.93 -27.17
N LEU A 28 13.36 -5.91 -27.81
CA LEU A 28 11.98 -5.78 -28.30
C LEU A 28 11.01 -5.54 -27.15
N VAL A 29 11.03 -6.40 -26.13
CA VAL A 29 10.12 -6.29 -24.97
C VAL A 29 10.36 -4.98 -24.23
N ALA A 30 11.62 -4.59 -24.03
CA ALA A 30 11.96 -3.32 -23.38
C ALA A 30 11.44 -2.11 -24.18
N ARG A 31 11.46 -2.15 -25.52
CA ARG A 31 10.85 -1.09 -26.34
C ARG A 31 9.33 -1.03 -26.17
N GLN A 32 8.66 -2.18 -26.17
CA GLN A 32 7.21 -2.26 -25.98
C GLN A 32 6.81 -1.72 -24.61
N ILE A 33 7.51 -2.12 -23.54
CA ILE A 33 7.28 -1.60 -22.19
C ILE A 33 7.43 -0.08 -22.15
N ARG A 34 8.53 0.46 -22.69
CA ARG A 34 8.75 1.92 -22.75
C ARG A 34 7.64 2.66 -23.50
N ALA A 35 7.13 2.08 -24.59
CA ALA A 35 6.03 2.68 -25.34
C ALA A 35 4.75 2.75 -24.47
N LEU A 36 4.44 1.68 -23.73
CA LEU A 36 3.30 1.65 -22.80
C LEU A 36 3.48 2.64 -21.64
N GLU A 37 4.67 2.69 -21.03
CA GLU A 37 4.98 3.65 -19.97
C GLU A 37 4.84 5.10 -20.45
N THR A 38 5.28 5.37 -21.68
CA THR A 38 5.12 6.70 -22.30
C THR A 38 3.64 7.05 -22.47
N LEU A 39 2.83 6.12 -22.98
CA LEU A 39 1.38 6.31 -23.10
C LEU A 39 0.72 6.58 -21.74
N GLN A 40 1.08 5.80 -20.70
CA GLN A 40 0.57 6.00 -19.34
C GLN A 40 0.97 7.37 -18.79
N GLN A 41 2.22 7.80 -18.99
CA GLN A 41 2.69 9.13 -18.58
C GLN A 41 1.91 10.24 -19.29
N HIS A 42 1.62 10.10 -20.58
CA HIS A 42 0.78 11.07 -21.30
C HIS A 42 -0.64 11.13 -20.73
N GLN A 43 -1.25 9.98 -20.41
CA GLN A 43 -2.58 9.95 -19.79
C GLN A 43 -2.59 10.64 -18.42
N VAL A 44 -1.57 10.40 -17.61
CA VAL A 44 -1.40 11.07 -16.30
C VAL A 44 -1.23 12.59 -16.48
N ARG A 45 -0.39 13.04 -17.42
CA ARG A 45 -0.17 14.47 -17.72
C ARG A 45 -1.41 15.17 -18.29
N SER A 46 -2.21 14.46 -19.08
CA SER A 46 -3.47 14.98 -19.64
C SER A 46 -4.59 15.12 -18.59
N GLY A 47 -4.36 14.66 -17.36
CA GLY A 47 -5.36 14.70 -16.28
C GLY A 47 -6.40 13.59 -16.35
N ALA A 48 -6.31 12.66 -17.31
CA ALA A 48 -7.25 11.55 -17.45
C ALA A 48 -7.21 10.57 -16.27
N GLN A 49 -6.13 10.57 -15.47
CA GLN A 49 -5.94 9.67 -14.33
C GLN A 49 -5.46 10.40 -13.07
N PRO A 50 -6.33 11.17 -12.38
CA PRO A 50 -5.94 12.02 -11.26
C PRO A 50 -5.46 11.23 -10.03
N ALA A 51 -6.03 10.05 -9.75
CA ALA A 51 -5.61 9.20 -8.64
C ALA A 51 -4.16 8.67 -8.82
N ILE A 52 -3.79 8.33 -10.05
CA ILE A 52 -2.45 7.86 -10.41
C ILE A 52 -1.45 9.02 -10.30
N ALA A 53 -1.82 10.20 -10.79
CA ALA A 53 -1.03 11.42 -10.65
C ALA A 53 -0.73 11.75 -9.18
N LEU A 54 -1.73 11.59 -8.31
CA LEU A 54 -1.58 11.86 -6.88
C LEU A 54 -0.61 10.87 -6.21
N LEU A 55 -0.76 9.58 -6.47
CA LEU A 55 0.12 8.56 -5.89
C LEU A 55 1.57 8.67 -6.39
N ALA A 56 1.77 9.02 -7.66
CA ALA A 56 3.11 9.21 -8.24
C ALA A 56 3.88 10.39 -7.64
N ARG A 57 3.24 11.25 -6.83
CA ARG A 57 3.90 12.33 -6.08
C ARG A 57 4.48 11.87 -4.74
N LEU A 58 4.12 10.66 -4.28
CA LEU A 58 4.63 10.11 -3.04
C LEU A 58 6.06 9.58 -3.23
N ALA A 59 6.94 9.87 -2.28
CA ALA A 59 8.30 9.37 -2.30
C ALA A 59 8.28 7.82 -2.31
N GLY A 60 8.99 7.22 -3.27
CA GLY A 60 9.03 5.76 -3.45
C GLY A 60 7.92 5.18 -4.33
N ILE A 61 6.98 5.99 -4.83
CA ILE A 61 5.92 5.54 -5.76
C ILE A 61 6.11 6.23 -7.11
N GLY A 62 6.53 5.47 -8.13
CA GLY A 62 6.59 5.93 -9.52
C GLY A 62 5.25 5.78 -10.23
N THR A 63 5.12 6.34 -11.45
CA THR A 63 3.90 6.27 -12.25
C THR A 63 3.43 4.84 -12.53
N GLY A 64 4.37 3.92 -12.80
CA GLY A 64 4.05 2.51 -13.01
C GLY A 64 3.48 1.84 -11.75
N SER A 65 4.15 2.01 -10.60
CA SER A 65 3.68 1.49 -9.31
C SER A 65 2.33 2.09 -8.91
N ALA A 66 2.14 3.40 -9.12
CA ALA A 66 0.87 4.07 -8.91
C ALA A 66 -0.24 3.49 -9.80
N TRP A 67 0.06 3.17 -11.06
CA TRP A 67 -0.88 2.54 -11.98
C TRP A 67 -1.33 1.17 -11.49
N THR A 68 -0.38 0.31 -11.12
CA THR A 68 -0.64 -1.01 -10.53
C THR A 68 -1.48 -0.88 -9.27
N LEU A 69 -1.11 -0.01 -8.33
CA LEU A 69 -1.87 0.20 -7.09
C LEU A 69 -3.31 0.66 -7.38
N VAL A 70 -3.52 1.62 -8.28
CA VAL A 70 -4.88 2.09 -8.59
C VAL A 70 -5.71 1.02 -9.28
N LYS A 71 -5.15 0.31 -10.25
CA LYS A 71 -5.91 -0.67 -11.04
C LYS A 71 -6.10 -2.00 -10.32
N GLU A 72 -5.11 -2.44 -9.57
CA GLU A 72 -5.06 -3.78 -8.99
C GLU A 72 -5.29 -3.80 -7.49
N LEU A 73 -5.06 -2.71 -6.74
CA LEU A 73 -5.27 -2.71 -5.29
C LEU A 73 -6.53 -1.93 -4.91
N PHE A 74 -6.64 -0.68 -5.39
CA PHE A 74 -7.80 0.17 -5.15
C PHE A 74 -8.97 -0.11 -6.11
N GLY A 75 -8.75 -0.91 -7.16
CA GLY A 75 -9.76 -1.24 -8.16
C GLY A 75 -10.86 -2.19 -7.65
N TRP A 76 -10.50 -3.18 -6.82
CA TRP A 76 -11.45 -4.17 -6.28
C TRP A 76 -11.64 -4.10 -4.77
N ARG A 77 -10.73 -3.45 -4.03
CA ARG A 77 -10.80 -3.33 -2.57
C ARG A 77 -10.83 -1.87 -2.13
N ARG A 78 -11.83 -1.53 -1.31
CA ARG A 78 -11.93 -0.22 -0.66
C ARG A 78 -11.30 -0.29 0.72
N PHE A 79 -10.36 0.60 0.99
CA PHE A 79 -9.73 0.76 2.29
C PHE A 79 -10.35 1.95 3.03
N HIS A 80 -10.70 1.77 4.29
CA HIS A 80 -11.25 2.84 5.12
C HIS A 80 -10.17 3.50 5.98
N ASN A 81 -9.05 2.82 6.22
CA ASN A 81 -7.95 3.33 7.05
C ASN A 81 -6.56 2.93 6.51
N ARG A 82 -5.56 3.78 6.76
CA ARG A 82 -4.13 3.54 6.44
C ARG A 82 -3.59 2.25 7.07
N ARG A 83 -4.15 1.80 8.20
CA ARG A 83 -3.78 0.52 8.84
C ARG A 83 -4.22 -0.68 8.01
N GLU A 84 -5.40 -0.63 7.40
CA GLU A 84 -5.89 -1.70 6.52
C GLU A 84 -5.05 -1.79 5.26
N LEU A 85 -4.71 -0.63 4.67
CA LEU A 85 -3.82 -0.55 3.51
C LEU A 85 -2.41 -1.05 3.84
N ALA A 86 -1.84 -0.62 4.97
CA ALA A 86 -0.54 -1.07 5.42
C ALA A 86 -0.53 -2.58 5.71
N GLY A 87 -1.58 -3.12 6.34
CA GLY A 87 -1.73 -4.56 6.56
C GLY A 87 -1.80 -5.35 5.25
N CYS A 88 -2.51 -4.83 4.25
CA CYS A 88 -2.63 -5.46 2.94
C CYS A 88 -1.30 -5.49 2.17
N LEU A 89 -0.48 -4.45 2.33
CA LEU A 89 0.83 -4.33 1.68
C LEU A 89 1.99 -4.93 2.49
N GLY A 90 1.72 -5.52 3.66
CA GLY A 90 2.77 -5.99 4.58
C GLY A 90 3.62 -4.86 5.17
N LEU A 91 3.14 -3.62 5.09
CA LEU A 91 3.79 -2.40 5.63
C LEU A 91 3.29 -2.05 7.04
N ALA A 92 2.30 -2.78 7.56
CA ALA A 92 1.90 -2.61 8.95
C ALA A 92 2.99 -3.20 9.86
N PRO A 93 3.42 -2.48 10.91
CA PRO A 93 4.19 -3.12 11.96
C PRO A 93 3.33 -4.27 12.51
N THR A 94 3.91 -5.46 12.61
CA THR A 94 3.28 -6.60 13.29
C THR A 94 2.82 -6.13 14.66
N PRO A 95 1.50 -6.19 14.98
CA PRO A 95 1.05 -5.88 16.32
C PRO A 95 1.54 -7.02 17.20
N TYR A 96 2.57 -6.75 18.01
CA TYR A 96 2.80 -7.56 19.20
C TYR A 96 1.61 -7.28 20.13
N ALA A 97 0.59 -8.11 20.04
CA ALA A 97 -0.54 -8.15 20.96
C ALA A 97 -0.57 -9.53 21.61
N SER A 98 0.52 -9.90 22.28
CA SER A 98 0.49 -10.95 23.27
C SER A 98 -0.25 -10.42 24.51
N GLY A 99 -1.51 -10.80 24.66
CA GLY A 99 -2.19 -10.91 25.95
C GLY A 99 -2.83 -9.64 26.53
N THR A 100 -4.12 -9.78 26.82
CA THR A 100 -4.94 -9.00 27.77
C THR A 100 -5.57 -7.70 27.25
N SER A 101 -6.72 -7.87 26.59
CA SER A 101 -7.82 -6.93 26.75
C SER A 101 -8.97 -7.75 27.34
N ASP A 102 -9.12 -7.67 28.65
CA ASP A 102 -10.31 -8.17 29.33
C ASP A 102 -11.46 -7.27 28.86
N VAL A 103 -12.38 -7.84 28.09
CA VAL A 103 -13.58 -7.14 27.66
C VAL A 103 -14.53 -7.15 28.85
N GLU A 104 -14.59 -6.03 29.56
CA GLU A 104 -15.64 -5.76 30.53
C GLU A 104 -16.97 -5.73 29.77
N LEU A 105 -17.73 -6.83 29.89
CA LEU A 105 -19.05 -6.99 29.27
C LEU A 105 -20.06 -6.08 30.00
N PRO A 106 -20.79 -5.21 29.28
CA PRO A 106 -21.87 -4.43 29.84
C PRO A 106 -23.16 -5.25 29.81
N GLY A 107 -23.76 -5.55 30.98
CA GLY A 107 -25.03 -6.27 31.02
C GLY A 107 -25.66 -6.50 32.40
N GLY A 108 -26.46 -5.52 32.86
CA GLY A 108 -27.77 -5.72 33.50
C GLY A 108 -27.86 -6.26 34.95
N HIS A 109 -28.20 -5.41 35.92
CA HIS A 109 -29.58 -5.16 36.42
C HIS A 109 -29.58 -4.24 37.68
N PRO A 110 -30.73 -3.61 38.04
CA PRO A 110 -30.79 -2.42 38.89
C PRO A 110 -31.14 -2.68 40.36
N ASN A 111 -30.80 -1.69 41.19
CA ASN A 111 -31.40 -1.27 42.46
C ASN A 111 -31.67 -2.30 43.58
N SER A 112 -30.95 -2.12 44.69
CA SER A 112 -31.53 -2.23 46.03
C SER A 112 -30.79 -1.33 47.03
N SER A 113 -31.50 -0.27 47.45
CA SER A 113 -31.47 0.43 48.74
C SER A 113 -30.30 0.19 49.69
N THR A 114 -29.60 1.26 50.06
CA THR A 114 -29.47 1.67 51.48
C THR A 114 -29.24 3.18 51.52
N PHE A 115 -30.32 3.87 51.86
CA PHE A 115 -30.38 5.26 52.25
C PHE A 115 -29.93 5.36 53.72
N GLY A 116 -29.10 6.34 54.07
CA GLY A 116 -28.95 6.76 55.46
C GLY A 116 -27.53 7.08 55.87
N GLN A 117 -27.13 8.34 55.72
CA GLN A 117 -26.74 9.22 56.83
C GLN A 117 -26.04 10.45 56.25
N LEU A 118 -26.69 11.61 56.36
CA LEU A 118 -26.04 12.89 56.65
C LEU A 118 -27.10 13.98 56.89
N ASN A 119 -26.92 14.67 58.01
CA ASN A 119 -27.41 16.01 58.38
C ASN A 119 -28.62 16.11 59.32
N SER A 120 -28.27 16.32 60.58
CA SER A 120 -29.05 16.91 61.68
C SER A 120 -29.58 18.32 61.34
N PRO A 121 -30.77 18.74 61.83
CA PRO A 121 -31.30 20.09 61.61
C PRO A 121 -31.37 20.94 62.89
N THR A 122 -31.04 22.24 62.82
CA THR A 122 -31.68 23.39 63.52
C THR A 122 -30.97 24.71 63.14
N PRO A 123 -31.52 25.92 63.39
CA PRO A 123 -32.89 26.39 63.69
C PRO A 123 -33.35 27.42 62.59
N ALA A 124 -34.49 28.14 62.57
CA ALA A 124 -35.34 28.77 63.57
C ALA A 124 -36.65 29.27 62.90
N ALA A 125 -37.62 29.67 63.74
CA ALA A 125 -38.60 30.76 63.57
C ALA A 125 -40.06 30.36 63.88
N ARG A 126 -40.43 30.46 65.16
CA ARG A 126 -41.54 31.30 65.64
C ARG A 126 -41.29 31.69 67.09
#